data_AF-A0A0B6Y887-F1
#
_entry.id   AF-A0A0B6Y887-F1
#
_cell.length_a   1.000
_cell.length_b   1.000
_cell.length_c   1.000
_cell.angle_alpha   90.00
_cell.angle_beta   90.00
_cell.angle_gamma   90.00
#
_symmetry.space_group_name_H-M   'P 1'
#
loop_
_entity.id
_entity.type
_entity.pdbx_description
1 polymer ?
#
loop_
_entity_poly.entity_id
_entity_poly.type
_entity_poly.pdbx_seq_one_letter_code
_entity_poly.pdbx_strand_id
1 'polypeptide(L)' 'DDDESWLKVGPKNHHVETNVNDCGQTPLSSIFAGLSRSCLVRESGKTSDTVDSFFTLKLDIQAEGVHS' A
#
# COMPACT_ATOMS: atom_id res chain seq x y z
N ASP A 1 -16.85 16.93 8.93
CA ASP A 1 -17.54 15.64 8.96
C ASP A 1 -16.74 14.65 8.15
N ASP A 2 -15.86 13.99 8.88
CA ASP A 2 -14.73 13.15 8.46
C ASP A 2 -15.16 11.73 8.09
N ASP A 3 -15.90 11.56 6.99
CA ASP A 3 -16.40 10.23 6.59
C ASP A 3 -15.97 9.78 5.17
N GLU A 4 -14.94 10.38 4.57
CA GLU A 4 -14.36 9.87 3.32
C GLU A 4 -13.33 8.75 3.60
N SER A 5 -13.76 7.77 4.39
CA SER A 5 -12.99 6.59 4.74
C SER A 5 -12.85 5.66 3.51
N TRP A 6 -11.63 5.60 2.99
CA TRP A 6 -11.07 4.60 2.06
C TRP A 6 -12.08 3.73 1.28
N LEU A 7 -12.45 4.15 0.07
CA LEU A 7 -13.41 3.41 -0.78
C LEU A 7 -12.67 2.52 -1.80
N LYS A 8 -12.75 1.19 -1.63
CA LYS A 8 -12.33 0.20 -2.63
C LYS A 8 -13.41 -0.03 -3.69
N VAL A 9 -12.98 -0.23 -4.94
CA VAL A 9 -13.81 -0.76 -6.03
C VAL A 9 -13.86 -2.29 -5.96
N GLY A 10 -14.97 -2.85 -5.49
CA GLY A 10 -15.24 -4.29 -5.60
C GLY A 10 -15.64 -4.70 -7.03
N PRO A 11 -15.61 -6.00 -7.38
CA PRO A 11 -16.19 -6.47 -8.63
C PRO A 11 -17.66 -6.06 -8.68
N LYS A 12 -18.08 -5.39 -9.77
CA LYS A 12 -19.45 -4.87 -9.98
C LYS A 12 -19.85 -3.65 -9.13
N ASN A 13 -18.93 -2.73 -8.80
CA ASN A 13 -19.25 -1.47 -8.09
C ASN A 13 -19.88 -1.64 -6.70
N HIS A 14 -19.77 -2.81 -6.07
CA HIS A 14 -20.21 -3.00 -4.69
C HIS A 14 -19.05 -2.71 -3.74
N HIS A 15 -19.24 -1.75 -2.84
CA HIS A 15 -18.29 -1.37 -1.80
C HIS A 15 -18.04 -2.56 -0.87
N VAL A 16 -16.77 -2.85 -0.55
CA VAL A 16 -16.27 -3.45 0.71
C VAL A 16 -14.81 -3.96 0.55
N GLU A 17 -13.99 -3.71 1.58
CA GLU A 17 -12.68 -4.29 1.98
C GLU A 17 -11.37 -3.82 1.31
N THR A 18 -10.60 -2.89 1.86
CA THR A 18 -9.15 -2.69 1.54
C THR A 18 -8.45 -4.02 1.21
N ASN A 19 -7.83 -4.14 0.04
CA ASN A 19 -7.11 -5.37 -0.31
C ASN A 19 -5.86 -5.44 0.56
N VAL A 20 -5.94 -6.19 1.66
CA VAL A 20 -4.83 -6.41 2.60
C VAL A 20 -4.26 -7.77 2.25
N ASN A 21 -3.03 -7.77 1.76
CA ASN A 21 -2.30 -9.01 1.51
C ASN A 21 -1.42 -9.30 2.74
N ASP A 22 -2.01 -9.93 3.76
CA ASP A 22 -1.32 -10.27 5.02
C ASP A 22 -0.57 -11.60 4.87
N CYS A 23 0.70 -11.63 5.28
CA CYS A 23 1.54 -12.83 5.29
C CYS A 23 1.30 -13.74 6.51
N GLY A 24 0.39 -13.36 7.41
CA GLY A 24 0.06 -14.10 8.62
C GLY A 24 1.11 -13.96 9.73
N GLN A 25 0.77 -14.43 10.93
CA GLN A 25 1.65 -14.35 12.09
C GLN A 25 2.62 -15.54 12.13
N THR A 26 3.90 -15.23 11.93
CA THR A 26 5.03 -16.16 12.02
C THR A 26 6.17 -15.45 12.76
N PRO A 27 7.16 -16.19 13.32
CA PRO A 27 8.33 -15.55 13.92
C PRO A 27 9.05 -14.62 12.94
N LEU A 28 9.08 -14.95 11.65
CA LEU A 28 9.69 -14.11 10.62
C LEU A 28 8.90 -12.83 10.39
N SER A 29 7.57 -12.90 10.28
CA SER A 29 6.75 -11.70 10.09
C SER A 29 6.76 -10.80 11.32
N SER A 30 6.90 -11.34 12.54
CA SER A 30 7.05 -10.52 13.74
C SER A 30 8.32 -9.67 13.78
N ILE A 31 9.33 -10.01 12.98
CA ILE A 31 10.63 -9.33 12.96
C ILE A 31 10.77 -8.46 11.70
N PHE A 32 10.39 -9.00 10.54
CA PHE A 32 10.72 -8.42 9.25
C PHE A 32 9.52 -7.90 8.46
N ALA A 33 8.28 -8.26 8.84
CA ALA A 33 7.13 -7.79 8.08
C ALA A 33 6.85 -6.31 8.37
N GLY A 34 6.67 -5.55 7.31
CA GLY A 34 6.11 -4.21 7.32
C GLY A 34 4.94 -4.10 6.35
N LEU A 35 4.20 -3.00 6.43
CA LEU A 35 3.11 -2.66 5.52
C LEU A 35 3.48 -1.42 4.72
N SER A 36 3.28 -1.47 3.40
CA SER A 36 3.42 -0.34 2.49
C SER A 36 2.05 0.09 1.99
N ARG A 37 1.81 1.41 1.95
CA ARG A 37 0.59 1.99 1.38
C ARG A 37 0.95 2.71 0.09
N SER A 38 0.36 2.29 -1.02
CA SER A 38 0.41 3.00 -2.30
C SER A 38 -0.92 3.68 -2.58
N CYS A 39 -0.87 4.90 -3.12
CA CYS A 39 -2.03 5.67 -3.52
C CYS A 39 -1.93 5.96 -5.02
N LEU A 40 -2.92 5.53 -5.78
CA LEU A 40 -3.08 5.87 -7.19
C LEU A 40 -4.06 7.04 -7.30
N VAL A 41 -3.55 8.19 -7.71
CA VAL A 41 -4.34 9.40 -7.98
C VAL A 41 -4.59 9.51 -9.48
N ARG A 42 -5.83 9.83 -9.87
CA ARG A 42 -6.22 10.07 -11.27
C ARG A 42 -6.64 11.53 -11.42
N GLU A 43 -6.23 12.18 -12.52
CA GLU A 43 -6.56 13.59 -12.81
C GLU A 43 -8.07 13.86 -12.82
N SER A 44 -8.85 12.92 -13.33
CA SER A 44 -10.31 12.89 -13.18
C SER A 44 -10.74 11.53 -12.63
N GLY A 45 -11.24 11.50 -11.40
CA GLY A 45 -11.77 10.29 -10.77
C GLY A 45 -11.42 10.16 -9.30
N LYS A 46 -11.75 9.00 -8.72
CA LYS A 46 -11.46 8.67 -7.32
C LYS A 46 -10.04 8.14 -7.17
N THR A 47 -9.40 8.47 -6.05
CA THR A 47 -8.12 7.88 -5.64
C THR A 47 -8.32 6.43 -5.23
N SER A 48 -7.27 5.62 -5.37
CA SER A 48 -7.31 4.22 -4.98
C SER A 48 -6.08 3.89 -4.14
N ASP A 49 -6.31 3.33 -2.97
CA ASP A 49 -5.26 2.94 -2.05
C ASP A 49 -5.11 1.43 -1.97
N THR A 50 -3.87 0.97 -1.90
CA THR A 50 -3.52 -0.44 -1.73
C THR A 50 -2.53 -0.57 -0.59
N VAL A 51 -2.75 -1.55 0.30
CA VAL A 51 -1.87 -1.85 1.43
C VAL A 51 -1.28 -3.25 1.24
N ASP A 52 0.03 -3.32 1.04
CA ASP A 52 0.76 -4.56 0.77
C ASP A 52 1.80 -4.85 1.87
N SER A 53 1.93 -6.14 2.22
CA SER A 53 3.00 -6.59 3.11
C SER A 53 4.35 -6.66 2.38
N PHE A 54 5.43 -6.31 3.07
CA PHE A 54 6.80 -6.50 2.58
C PHE A 54 7.70 -7.06 3.68
N PHE A 55 8.79 -7.72 3.29
CA PHE A 55 9.85 -8.16 4.20
C PHE A 55 11.15 -7.36 4.02
N THR A 56 11.33 -6.73 2.86
CA THR A 56 12.51 -5.92 2.53
C THR A 56 12.09 -4.69 1.72
N LEU A 57 12.76 -3.56 1.95
CA LEU A 57 12.59 -2.34 1.15
C LEU A 57 13.69 -2.26 0.11
N LYS A 58 13.30 -2.21 -1.15
CA LYS A 58 14.21 -1.93 -2.26
C LYS A 58 14.19 -0.42 -2.50
N LEU A 59 15.25 0.25 -2.09
CA LEU A 59 15.38 1.70 -2.22
C LEU A 59 16.14 2.03 -3.51
N ASP A 60 15.63 2.99 -4.28
CA ASP A 60 16.33 3.51 -5.45
C ASP A 60 17.55 4.33 -5.03
N ILE A 61 18.63 4.21 -5.81
CA ILE A 61 19.81 5.04 -5.64
C ILE A 61 19.51 6.41 -6.27
N GLN A 62 19.47 7.44 -5.44
CA GLN A 62 19.34 8.82 -5.90
C GLN A 62 20.68 9.30 -6.47
N ALA A 63 20.68 9.86 -7.68
CA ALA A 63 21.91 10.36 -8.31
C ALA A 63 22.55 11.52 -7.52
N GLU A 64 21.73 12.32 -6.83
CA GLU A 64 22.18 13.40 -5.97
C GLU A 64 22.74 12.82 -4.66
N GLY A 65 24.08 12.76 -4.56
CA GLY A 65 24.80 12.22 -3.40
C GLY A 65 25.67 10.99 -3.69
N VAL A 66 25.66 10.46 -4.92
CA VAL A 66 26.64 9.45 -5.34
C VAL A 66 27.96 10.15 -5.68
N HIS A 67 28.90 10.10 -4.74
CA HIS A 67 30.29 10.53 -5.00
C HIS A 67 31.00 9.41 -5.78
N SER A 68 31.32 9.69 -7.05
CA SER A 68 32.19 8.84 -7.89
C SER A 68 33.66 9.04 -7.56
#